data_AF-A0A9P4QQV7-F1
#
_entry.id   AF-A0A9P4QQV7-F1
#
_cell.length_a   1.000
_cell.length_b   1.000
_cell.length_c   1.000
_cell.angle_alpha   90.00
_cell.angle_beta   90.00
_cell.angle_gamma   90.00
#
_symmetry.space_group_name_H-M   'P 1'
#
loop_
_entity.id
_entity.type
_entity.pdbx_description
1 polymer ?
#
loop_
_entity_poly.entity_id
_entity_poly.type
_entity_poly.pdbx_seq_one_letter_code
_entity_poly.pdbx_strand_id
1 'polypeptide(L)'
;MVDLSLLNRVVRRMILYAGQSPNEIRQLWYDMEEIQRGKHMVPMEIKHEFIKHRPRAEDCWWSKTPNRQLSKTKLLRELDTLVEIRDKTLDFNSTPVLEASWNSDVHSVMLRQVIQHTPGVEQENVTAVRLDTKLIPKVRDIDDESKLVDFALIANETLIPLDLVKQVLADTRNGITSINHTSYERVRLRPICVSIETKTPDGKESTAPCPALPLSNNAF
;
A
#
# COMPACT_ATOMS: atom_id res chain seq x y z
N MET A 1 31.46 -5.81 -14.39
CA MET A 1 30.62 -6.09 -15.58
C MET A 1 29.23 -6.36 -15.05
N VAL A 2 28.25 -5.50 -15.30
CA VAL A 2 26.89 -5.66 -14.78
C VAL A 2 26.22 -6.76 -15.60
N ASP A 3 25.73 -7.79 -14.92
CA ASP A 3 25.01 -8.89 -15.57
C ASP A 3 23.65 -8.40 -16.07
N LEU A 4 23.57 -8.12 -17.37
CA LEU A 4 22.34 -7.70 -18.05
C LEU A 4 21.45 -8.90 -18.45
N SER A 5 21.78 -10.13 -18.02
CA SER A 5 20.98 -11.32 -18.35
C SER A 5 19.53 -11.25 -17.85
N LEU A 6 19.27 -10.43 -16.82
CA LEU A 6 17.92 -10.18 -16.30
C LEU A 6 17.07 -9.28 -17.21
N LEU A 7 17.68 -8.40 -18.01
CA LEU A 7 16.94 -7.49 -18.92
C LEU A 7 16.25 -8.24 -20.07
N ASN A 8 16.75 -9.43 -20.43
CA ASN A 8 16.22 -10.25 -21.52
C ASN A 8 15.35 -11.42 -21.01
N ARG A 9 15.07 -11.52 -19.71
CA ARG A 9 14.16 -12.56 -19.21
C ARG A 9 12.73 -12.22 -19.60
N VAL A 10 12.10 -13.11 -20.38
CA VAL A 10 10.67 -13.04 -20.66
C VAL A 10 9.91 -13.26 -19.36
N VAL A 11 9.42 -12.17 -18.76
CA VAL A 11 8.54 -12.23 -17.59
C VAL A 11 7.20 -12.78 -18.07
N ARG A 12 6.84 -13.98 -17.60
CA ARG A 12 5.52 -14.57 -17.85
C ARG A 12 4.65 -14.36 -16.64
N ARG A 13 3.52 -13.69 -16.81
CA ARG A 13 2.49 -13.64 -15.77
C ARG A 13 1.85 -15.02 -15.66
N MET A 14 1.95 -15.64 -14.50
CA MET A 14 1.30 -16.91 -14.20
C MET A 14 0.32 -16.70 -13.05
N ILE A 15 -0.89 -17.25 -13.18
CA ILE A 15 -1.83 -17.35 -12.08
C ILE A 15 -1.58 -18.71 -11.45
N LEU A 16 -1.15 -18.71 -10.18
CA LEU A 16 -0.90 -19.93 -9.41
C LEU A 16 -2.02 -20.09 -8.39
N TYR A 17 -2.54 -21.31 -8.27
CA TYR A 17 -3.36 -21.70 -7.13
C TYR A 17 -2.46 -22.12 -5.95
N ALA A 18 -2.98 -22.14 -4.71
CA ALA A 18 -2.20 -22.41 -3.50
C ALA A 18 -1.37 -23.72 -3.55
N GLY A 19 -1.87 -24.76 -4.23
CA GLY A 19 -1.13 -26.02 -4.42
C GLY A 19 -0.02 -25.96 -5.47
N GLN A 20 0.00 -24.93 -6.31
CA GLN A 20 0.95 -24.73 -7.41
C GLN A 20 2.04 -23.71 -7.05
N SER A 21 1.92 -23.04 -5.91
CA SER A 21 2.91 -22.09 -5.44
C SER A 21 4.16 -22.82 -4.94
N PRO A 22 5.38 -22.31 -5.23
CA PRO A 22 6.60 -22.78 -4.58
C PRO A 22 6.43 -22.85 -3.06
N ASN A 23 7.07 -23.84 -2.43
CA ASN A 23 6.95 -24.05 -0.98
C ASN A 23 7.36 -22.79 -0.20
N GLU A 24 8.32 -22.04 -0.74
CA GLU A 24 8.90 -20.82 -0.19
C GLU A 24 7.89 -19.68 -0.08
N ILE A 25 6.89 -19.61 -0.96
CA ILE A 25 5.85 -18.57 -0.94
C ILE A 25 4.53 -19.06 -0.35
N ARG A 26 4.40 -20.37 -0.10
CA ARG A 26 3.14 -20.95 0.40
C ARG A 26 2.80 -20.46 1.81
N GLN A 27 3.81 -20.26 2.66
CA GLN A 27 3.57 -19.70 3.99
C GLN A 27 3.03 -18.27 3.90
N LEU A 28 3.66 -17.43 3.05
CA LEU A 28 3.19 -16.07 2.80
C LEU A 28 1.75 -16.05 2.28
N TRP A 29 1.39 -16.98 1.39
CA TRP A 29 0.02 -17.13 0.91
C TRP A 29 -0.97 -17.39 2.05
N TYR A 30 -0.67 -18.35 2.94
CA TYR A 30 -1.53 -18.64 4.08
C TYR A 30 -1.62 -17.46 5.05
N ASP A 31 -0.51 -16.77 5.31
CA ASP A 31 -0.52 -15.59 6.16
C ASP A 31 -1.41 -14.49 5.57
N MET A 32 -1.37 -14.29 4.25
CA MET A 32 -2.26 -13.35 3.54
C MET A 32 -3.74 -13.77 3.65
N GLU A 33 -4.06 -15.06 3.51
CA GLU A 33 -5.43 -15.55 3.70
C GLU A 33 -5.92 -15.33 5.14
N GLU A 34 -5.06 -15.55 6.14
CA GLU A 34 -5.40 -15.28 7.54
C GLU A 34 -5.66 -13.79 7.79
N ILE A 35 -4.82 -12.90 7.24
CA ILE A 35 -5.01 -11.45 7.29
C ILE A 35 -6.32 -11.05 6.60
N GLN A 36 -6.59 -11.59 5.41
CA GLN A 36 -7.82 -11.30 4.66
C GLN A 36 -9.08 -11.71 5.43
N ARG A 37 -9.02 -12.83 6.16
CA ARG A 37 -10.09 -13.28 7.07
C ARG A 37 -10.17 -12.45 8.36
N GLY A 38 -9.27 -11.49 8.56
CA GLY A 38 -9.20 -10.63 9.74
C GLY A 38 -8.64 -11.33 10.98
N LYS A 39 -8.04 -12.52 10.83
CA LYS A 39 -7.67 -13.39 11.94
C LYS A 39 -6.67 -12.69 12.88
N HIS A 40 -7.04 -12.53 14.15
CA HIS A 40 -6.25 -11.86 15.19
C HIS A 40 -5.89 -10.39 14.93
N MET A 41 -6.59 -9.71 14.02
CA MET A 41 -6.29 -8.33 13.64
C MET A 41 -6.88 -7.28 14.58
N VAL A 42 -7.91 -7.62 15.36
CA VAL A 42 -8.58 -6.67 16.26
C VAL A 42 -8.19 -6.95 17.72
N PRO A 43 -7.61 -5.98 18.44
CA PRO A 43 -7.28 -6.14 19.84
C PRO A 43 -8.53 -6.41 20.72
N MET A 44 -8.47 -7.44 21.57
CA MET A 44 -9.57 -7.81 22.48
C MET A 44 -9.99 -6.66 23.42
N GLU A 45 -9.08 -5.73 23.73
CA GLU A 45 -9.27 -4.59 24.63
C GLU A 45 -10.40 -3.65 24.17
N ILE A 46 -10.66 -3.61 22.87
CA ILE A 46 -11.69 -2.79 22.24
C ILE A 46 -12.83 -3.62 21.65
N LYS A 47 -12.92 -4.92 21.97
CA LYS A 47 -13.94 -5.82 21.42
C LYS A 47 -15.37 -5.29 21.59
N HIS A 48 -15.69 -4.78 22.79
CA HIS A 48 -17.02 -4.26 23.09
C HIS A 48 -17.36 -3.02 22.27
N GLU A 49 -16.39 -2.13 22.07
CA GLU A 49 -16.54 -0.91 21.29
C GLU A 49 -16.60 -1.22 19.79
N PHE A 50 -15.74 -2.11 19.30
CA PHE A 50 -15.72 -2.53 17.91
C PHE A 50 -17.04 -3.18 17.47
N ILE A 51 -17.62 -4.06 18.28
CA ILE A 51 -18.88 -4.75 17.97
C ILE A 51 -20.04 -3.76 17.75
N LYS A 52 -20.02 -2.59 18.41
CA LYS A 52 -21.03 -1.53 18.17
C LYS A 52 -21.01 -1.04 16.73
N HIS A 53 -19.83 -0.97 16.11
CA HIS A 53 -19.65 -0.54 14.73
C HIS A 53 -19.77 -1.70 13.73
N ARG A 54 -19.51 -2.95 14.17
CA ARG A 54 -19.58 -4.15 13.33
C ARG A 54 -20.19 -5.34 14.09
N PRO A 55 -21.53 -5.45 14.15
CA PRO A 55 -22.20 -6.49 14.94
C PRO A 55 -21.94 -7.93 14.48
N ARG A 56 -21.68 -8.12 13.17
CA ARG A 56 -21.35 -9.42 12.57
C ARG A 56 -19.85 -9.72 12.61
N ALA A 57 -19.17 -9.39 13.71
CA ALA A 57 -17.76 -9.69 13.87
C ALA A 57 -17.54 -11.19 14.16
N GLU A 58 -16.55 -11.79 13.51
CA GLU A 58 -16.22 -13.21 13.71
C GLU A 58 -15.28 -13.41 14.90
N ASP A 59 -15.39 -14.55 15.58
CA ASP A 59 -14.54 -14.87 16.72
C ASP A 59 -13.05 -14.95 16.36
N CYS A 60 -12.74 -15.28 15.10
CA CYS A 60 -11.37 -15.37 14.65
C CYS A 60 -10.66 -14.00 14.61
N TRP A 61 -11.38 -12.88 14.60
CA TRP A 61 -10.77 -11.55 14.46
C TRP A 61 -10.02 -11.07 15.68
N TRP A 62 -10.39 -11.57 16.85
CA TRP A 62 -9.85 -11.07 18.11
C TRP A 62 -8.43 -11.58 18.33
N SER A 63 -7.54 -10.71 18.81
CA SER A 63 -6.22 -11.13 19.30
C SER A 63 -6.36 -12.22 20.37
N LYS A 64 -5.46 -13.21 20.41
CA LYS A 64 -5.60 -14.34 21.35
C LYS A 64 -5.41 -13.94 22.81
N THR A 65 -4.58 -12.94 23.06
CA THR A 65 -4.18 -12.53 24.40
C THR A 65 -4.19 -11.01 24.51
N PRO A 66 -4.71 -10.45 25.63
CA PRO A 66 -4.61 -9.03 25.89
C PRO A 66 -3.15 -8.58 25.93
N ASN A 67 -2.83 -7.51 25.21
CA ASN A 67 -1.53 -6.88 25.23
C ASN A 67 -1.55 -5.69 26.19
N ARG A 68 -1.00 -5.89 27.38
CA ARG A 68 -0.95 -4.88 28.45
C ARG A 68 -0.15 -3.62 28.10
N GLN A 69 0.63 -3.64 27.03
CA GLN A 69 1.37 -2.47 26.54
C GLN A 69 0.50 -1.56 25.67
N LEU A 70 -0.65 -2.06 25.19
CA LEU A 70 -1.57 -1.26 24.38
C LEU A 70 -2.40 -0.34 25.27
N SER A 71 -2.36 0.95 24.96
CA SER A 71 -3.27 1.92 25.58
C SER A 71 -4.65 1.79 24.94
N LYS A 72 -5.66 1.40 25.73
CA LYS A 72 -7.05 1.36 25.27
C LYS A 72 -7.49 2.69 24.64
N THR A 73 -7.08 3.83 25.20
CA THR A 73 -7.38 5.16 24.64
C THR A 73 -6.78 5.33 23.24
N LYS A 74 -5.56 4.85 22.99
CA LYS A 74 -4.96 4.91 21.64
C LYS A 74 -5.72 4.01 20.66
N LEU A 75 -6.06 2.79 21.08
CA LEU A 75 -6.83 1.84 20.28
C LEU A 75 -8.21 2.38 19.89
N LEU A 76 -8.89 3.07 20.81
CA LEU A 76 -10.19 3.68 20.52
C LEU A 76 -10.06 4.83 19.53
N ARG A 77 -9.01 5.66 19.61
CA ARG A 77 -8.76 6.72 18.60
C ARG A 77 -8.45 6.15 17.22
N GLU A 78 -7.70 5.05 17.17
CA GLU A 78 -7.45 4.32 15.93
C GLU A 78 -8.76 3.77 15.36
N LEU A 79 -9.60 3.13 16.20
CA LEU A 79 -10.92 2.65 15.82
C LEU A 79 -11.81 3.78 15.27
N ASP A 80 -11.86 4.94 15.94
CA ASP A 80 -12.63 6.10 15.48
C ASP A 80 -12.17 6.55 14.08
N THR A 81 -10.86 6.56 13.84
CA THR A 81 -10.30 6.90 12.53
C THR A 81 -10.68 5.86 11.46
N LEU A 82 -10.64 4.57 11.80
CA LEU A 82 -11.03 3.49 10.89
C LEU A 82 -12.54 3.52 10.57
N VAL A 83 -13.36 3.93 11.55
CA VAL A 83 -14.81 4.16 11.35
C VAL A 83 -15.02 5.34 10.40
N GLU A 84 -14.29 6.45 10.57
CA GLU A 84 -14.35 7.59 9.64
C GLU A 84 -13.97 7.17 8.21
N ILE A 85 -12.86 6.45 8.05
CA ILE A 85 -12.42 5.93 6.74
C ILE A 85 -13.52 5.08 6.11
N ARG A 86 -14.11 4.15 6.88
CA ARG A 86 -15.21 3.30 6.41
C ARG A 86 -16.40 4.13 5.96
N ASP A 87 -16.85 5.08 6.77
CA ASP A 87 -18.05 5.87 6.50
C ASP A 87 -17.85 6.76 5.27
N LYS A 88 -16.69 7.41 5.13
CA LYS A 88 -16.33 8.14 3.89
C LYS A 88 -16.25 7.23 2.67
N THR A 89 -15.70 6.03 2.83
CA THR A 89 -15.64 5.05 1.73
C THR A 89 -17.04 4.65 1.27
N LEU A 90 -17.98 4.45 2.20
CA LEU A 90 -19.38 4.14 1.86
C LEU A 90 -20.07 5.31 1.17
N ASP A 91 -19.86 6.54 1.66
CA ASP A 91 -20.41 7.75 1.06
C ASP A 91 -19.89 7.95 -0.38
N PHE A 92 -18.56 7.88 -0.57
CA PHE A 92 -17.92 8.02 -1.87
C PHE A 92 -18.25 6.89 -2.85
N ASN A 93 -18.62 5.70 -2.35
CA ASN A 93 -19.15 4.64 -3.21
C ASN A 93 -20.59 4.91 -3.68
N SER A 94 -21.36 5.69 -2.91
CA SER A 94 -22.75 6.03 -3.23
C SER A 94 -22.87 7.26 -4.13
N THR A 95 -21.84 8.12 -4.15
CA THR A 95 -21.83 9.39 -4.89
C THR A 95 -20.57 9.51 -5.73
N PRO A 96 -20.65 9.90 -7.02
CA PRO A 96 -19.46 10.16 -7.82
C PRO A 96 -18.63 11.29 -7.21
N VAL A 97 -17.42 10.95 -6.78
CA VAL A 97 -16.42 11.91 -6.28
C VAL A 97 -15.14 11.81 -7.11
N LEU A 98 -14.35 12.89 -7.08
CA LEU A 98 -13.08 12.93 -7.78
C LEU A 98 -12.04 12.03 -7.10
N GLU A 99 -11.10 11.50 -7.88
CA GLU A 99 -10.00 10.69 -7.36
C GLU A 99 -9.16 11.46 -6.32
N ALA A 100 -8.98 12.77 -6.49
CA ALA A 100 -8.31 13.61 -5.51
C ALA A 100 -8.98 13.56 -4.12
N SER A 101 -10.32 13.45 -4.08
CA SER A 101 -11.07 13.28 -2.84
C SER A 101 -10.78 11.91 -2.21
N TRP A 102 -10.80 10.83 -3.00
CA TRP A 102 -10.38 9.49 -2.52
C TRP A 102 -8.96 9.50 -1.95
N ASN A 103 -8.03 10.12 -2.66
CA ASN A 103 -6.62 10.21 -2.26
C ASN A 103 -6.45 10.98 -0.95
N SER A 104 -7.14 12.11 -0.77
CA SER A 104 -7.05 12.94 0.42
C SER A 104 -7.76 12.33 1.64
N ASP A 105 -9.02 11.93 1.46
CA ASP A 105 -9.94 11.64 2.55
C ASP A 105 -9.99 10.17 2.98
N VAL A 106 -9.54 9.25 2.11
CA VAL A 106 -9.55 7.82 2.38
C VAL A 106 -8.13 7.27 2.37
N HIS A 107 -7.46 7.27 1.21
CA HIS A 107 -6.17 6.61 1.05
C HIS A 107 -5.07 7.24 1.90
N SER A 108 -4.99 8.58 1.94
CA SER A 108 -3.99 9.24 2.76
C SER A 108 -4.25 9.07 4.26
N VAL A 109 -5.50 9.00 4.71
CA VAL A 109 -5.80 8.76 6.13
C VAL A 109 -5.43 7.33 6.52
N MET A 110 -5.76 6.35 5.67
CA MET A 110 -5.44 4.94 5.88
C MET A 110 -3.92 4.72 5.96
N LEU A 111 -3.16 5.25 5.01
CA LEU A 111 -1.70 5.14 5.01
C LEU A 111 -1.07 5.82 6.24
N ARG A 112 -1.63 6.95 6.69
CA ARG A 112 -1.19 7.59 7.95
C ARG A 112 -1.37 6.70 9.18
N GLN A 113 -2.39 5.84 9.23
CA GLN A 113 -2.54 4.89 10.34
C GLN A 113 -1.44 3.81 10.27
N VAL A 114 -1.13 3.31 9.08
CA VAL A 114 -0.08 2.29 8.89
C VAL A 114 1.30 2.80 9.33
N ILE A 115 1.68 4.01 8.90
CA ILE A 115 3.02 4.55 9.21
C ILE A 115 3.20 4.93 10.68
N GLN A 116 2.13 5.20 11.44
CA GLN A 116 2.23 5.49 12.88
C GLN A 116 2.91 4.34 13.66
N HIS A 117 2.79 3.12 13.15
CA HIS A 117 3.37 1.92 13.74
C HIS A 117 4.69 1.49 13.08
N THR A 118 5.21 2.28 12.14
CA THR A 118 6.42 1.96 11.37
C THR A 118 7.46 3.09 11.49
N PRO A 119 8.18 3.18 12.63
CA PRO A 119 9.21 4.19 12.81
C PRO A 119 10.24 4.15 11.68
N GLY A 120 10.59 5.33 11.18
CA GLY A 120 11.52 5.46 10.07
C GLY A 120 10.89 5.45 8.68
N VAL A 121 9.59 5.15 8.57
CA VAL A 121 8.83 5.24 7.31
C VAL A 121 7.91 6.44 7.32
N GLU A 122 7.93 7.19 6.22
CA GLU A 122 7.04 8.32 5.97
C GLU A 122 6.21 8.08 4.73
N GLN A 123 5.04 8.68 4.65
CA GLN A 123 4.21 8.67 3.45
C GLN A 123 4.35 10.01 2.73
N GLU A 124 4.42 9.96 1.39
CA GLU A 124 4.30 11.14 0.53
C GLU A 124 3.24 10.91 -0.55
N ASN A 125 2.43 11.94 -0.79
CA ASN A 125 1.52 11.98 -1.95
C ASN A 125 2.32 12.47 -3.17
N VAL A 126 2.40 11.63 -4.19
CA VAL A 126 3.18 11.86 -5.41
C VAL A 126 2.31 11.86 -6.67
N THR A 127 0.98 11.94 -6.53
CA THR A 127 0.00 11.99 -7.64
C THR A 127 0.30 13.03 -8.73
N ALA A 128 0.86 14.19 -8.35
CA ALA A 128 1.20 15.27 -9.28
C ALA A 128 2.66 15.26 -9.75
N VAL A 129 3.45 14.27 -9.31
CA VAL A 129 4.88 14.23 -9.55
C VAL A 129 5.17 13.63 -10.92
N ARG A 130 5.94 14.35 -11.72
CA ARG A 130 6.40 13.86 -13.02
C ARG A 130 7.60 12.96 -12.86
N LEU A 131 7.65 11.91 -13.69
CA LEU A 131 8.84 11.07 -13.82
C LEU A 131 9.97 11.86 -14.47
N ASP A 132 11.19 11.54 -14.06
CA ASP A 132 12.37 12.00 -14.79
C ASP A 132 12.51 11.14 -16.05
N THR A 133 12.36 11.74 -17.23
CA THR A 133 12.42 11.04 -18.52
C THR A 133 13.76 10.36 -18.76
N LYS A 134 14.83 10.76 -18.05
CA LYS A 134 16.13 10.08 -18.10
C LYS A 134 16.13 8.73 -17.39
N LEU A 135 15.16 8.49 -16.51
CA LEU A 135 15.03 7.30 -15.68
C LEU A 135 13.97 6.33 -16.19
N ILE A 136 13.22 6.71 -17.23
CA ILE A 136 12.25 5.82 -17.88
C ILE A 136 13.04 4.82 -18.75
N PRO A 137 12.84 3.50 -18.54
CA PRO A 137 13.44 2.49 -19.40
C PRO A 137 12.97 2.67 -20.84
N LYS A 138 13.91 2.75 -21.79
CA LYS A 138 13.59 2.84 -23.21
C LYS A 138 13.47 1.43 -23.80
N VAL A 139 12.29 1.07 -24.30
CA VAL A 139 12.09 -0.19 -25.02
C VAL A 139 11.79 0.12 -26.49
N ARG A 140 12.78 -0.14 -27.36
CA ARG A 140 12.64 -0.02 -28.84
C ARG A 140 12.06 1.33 -29.30
N ASP A 141 12.63 2.42 -28.81
CA ASP A 141 12.28 3.82 -29.14
C ASP A 141 10.84 4.27 -28.79
N ILE A 142 10.10 3.45 -28.04
CA ILE A 142 8.83 3.82 -27.45
C ILE A 142 9.06 3.96 -25.95
N ASP A 143 8.70 5.12 -25.39
CA ASP A 143 8.62 5.27 -23.94
C ASP A 143 7.51 4.33 -23.44
N ASP A 144 7.88 3.35 -22.62
CA ASP A 144 6.89 2.46 -21.98
C ASP A 144 5.94 3.32 -21.16
N GLU A 145 4.63 3.03 -21.21
CA GLU A 145 3.59 3.81 -20.55
C GLU A 145 3.94 3.91 -19.07
N SER A 146 4.38 5.11 -18.70
CA SER A 146 5.01 5.31 -17.43
C SER A 146 3.92 5.48 -16.38
N LYS A 147 3.49 4.37 -15.79
CA LYS A 147 2.42 4.37 -14.79
C LYS A 147 2.81 5.29 -13.64
N LEU A 148 1.94 6.26 -13.39
CA LEU A 148 2.11 7.18 -12.29
C LEU A 148 1.88 6.45 -10.97
N VAL A 149 2.61 6.90 -9.96
CA VAL A 149 2.47 6.42 -8.57
C VAL A 149 1.71 7.49 -7.82
N ASP A 150 0.74 7.10 -7.01
CA ASP A 150 -0.08 8.05 -6.24
C ASP A 150 0.53 8.33 -4.88
N PHE A 151 1.06 7.30 -4.23
CA PHE A 151 1.73 7.42 -2.94
C PHE A 151 3.06 6.68 -2.89
N ALA A 152 4.00 7.26 -2.16
CA ALA A 152 5.30 6.66 -1.87
C ALA A 152 5.45 6.46 -0.36
N LEU A 153 5.85 5.25 0.04
CA LEU A 153 6.39 5.02 1.39
C LEU A 153 7.90 5.18 1.34
N ILE A 154 8.40 6.13 2.11
CA ILE A 154 9.77 6.64 2.07
C ILE A 154 10.49 6.20 3.33
N ALA A 155 11.67 5.59 3.19
CA ALA A 155 12.58 5.38 4.31
C ALA A 155 13.33 6.67 4.66
N ASN A 156 13.38 7.02 5.94
CA ASN A 156 14.23 8.09 6.43
C ASN A 156 15.64 7.57 6.76
N GLU A 157 16.50 8.49 7.22
CA GLU A 157 17.92 8.23 7.48
C GLU A 157 18.17 7.20 8.60
N THR A 158 17.18 6.92 9.45
CA THR A 158 17.28 5.89 10.49
C THR A 158 17.23 4.47 9.91
N LEU A 159 16.57 4.28 8.78
CA LEU A 159 16.48 3.01 8.07
C LEU A 159 17.52 2.90 6.96
N ILE A 160 17.70 3.98 6.18
CA ILE A 160 18.65 4.01 5.07
C ILE A 160 19.51 5.27 5.19
N PRO A 161 20.78 5.15 5.64
CA PRO A 161 21.66 6.28 5.83
C PRO A 161 21.91 7.07 4.53
N LEU A 162 21.95 8.40 4.66
CA LEU A 162 22.17 9.30 3.52
C LEU A 162 23.51 9.05 2.80
N ASP A 163 24.54 8.59 3.50
CA ASP A 163 25.84 8.30 2.88
C ASP A 163 25.79 7.11 1.93
N LEU A 164 24.94 6.12 2.21
CA LEU A 164 24.68 5.02 1.28
C LEU A 164 23.98 5.54 0.01
N VAL A 165 23.01 6.43 0.16
CA VAL A 165 22.34 7.08 -0.97
C VAL A 165 23.33 7.87 -1.82
N LYS A 166 24.20 8.67 -1.19
CA LYS A 166 25.25 9.43 -1.89
C LYS A 166 26.23 8.51 -2.61
N GLN A 167 26.61 7.39 -2.00
CA GLN A 167 27.49 6.41 -2.62
C GLN A 167 26.86 5.82 -3.89
N VAL A 168 25.56 5.46 -3.84
CA VAL A 168 24.82 4.98 -5.02
C VAL A 168 24.83 6.05 -6.13
N LEU A 169 24.58 7.32 -5.79
CA LEU A 169 24.56 8.40 -6.77
C LEU A 169 25.95 8.73 -7.34
N ALA A 170 27.01 8.65 -6.53
CA ALA A 170 28.37 8.88 -6.97
C ALA A 170 28.85 7.84 -8.00
N ASP A 171 28.30 6.63 -7.99
CA ASP A 171 28.58 5.57 -8.97
C ASP A 171 27.78 5.76 -10.29
N THR A 172 26.88 6.75 -10.36
CA THR A 172 26.08 6.97 -11.57
C THR A 172 26.85 7.80 -12.62
N ARG A 173 27.27 7.14 -13.71
CA ARG A 173 28.01 7.78 -14.82
C ARG A 173 27.14 8.66 -15.74
N ASN A 174 25.84 8.76 -15.46
CA ASN A 174 24.85 9.34 -16.39
C ASN A 174 24.23 10.66 -15.91
N GLY A 175 24.82 11.31 -14.90
CA GLY A 175 24.28 12.57 -14.35
C GLY A 175 22.91 12.41 -13.69
N ILE A 176 22.64 11.23 -13.13
CA ILE A 176 21.43 10.92 -12.38
C ILE A 176 21.55 11.61 -11.02
N THR A 177 20.53 12.38 -10.66
CA THR A 177 20.51 13.15 -9.40
C THR A 177 19.48 12.63 -8.40
N SER A 178 18.80 11.54 -8.74
CA SER A 178 17.75 10.91 -7.94
C SER A 178 17.98 9.41 -7.84
N ILE A 179 17.68 8.85 -6.68
CA ILE A 179 17.60 7.39 -6.48
C ILE A 179 16.22 6.82 -6.77
N ASN A 180 15.25 7.68 -7.10
CA ASN A 180 13.88 7.31 -7.45
C ASN A 180 13.55 7.75 -8.88
N HIS A 181 12.42 7.29 -9.40
CA HIS A 181 11.95 7.56 -10.76
C HIS A 181 11.62 9.04 -11.08
N THR A 182 11.81 9.95 -10.13
CA THR A 182 11.48 11.37 -10.22
C THR A 182 12.56 12.21 -9.55
N SER A 183 12.74 13.45 -10.02
CA SER A 183 13.60 14.45 -9.41
C SER A 183 12.90 15.30 -8.34
N TYR A 184 11.65 15.00 -8.01
CA TYR A 184 10.89 15.69 -6.96
C TYR A 184 11.64 15.68 -5.63
N GLU A 185 11.91 16.87 -5.09
CA GLU A 185 12.88 17.09 -4.00
C GLU A 185 12.62 16.24 -2.76
N ARG A 186 11.36 16.08 -2.36
CA ARG A 186 10.97 15.33 -1.15
C ARG A 186 11.29 13.84 -1.23
N VAL A 187 11.37 13.27 -2.43
CA VAL A 187 11.73 11.85 -2.62
C VAL A 187 13.09 11.69 -3.29
N ARG A 188 13.65 12.73 -3.92
CA ARG A 188 14.85 12.61 -4.78
C ARG A 188 16.01 11.83 -4.14
N LEU A 189 16.30 12.11 -2.86
CA LEU A 189 17.39 11.47 -2.10
C LEU A 189 16.88 10.55 -0.99
N ARG A 190 15.57 10.29 -0.94
CA ARG A 190 14.93 9.53 0.12
C ARG A 190 14.31 8.27 -0.49
N PRO A 191 14.84 7.07 -0.19
CA PRO A 191 14.44 5.86 -0.91
C PRO A 191 12.94 5.59 -0.81
N ILE A 192 12.28 5.38 -1.95
CA ILE A 192 10.91 4.85 -1.98
C ILE A 192 11.00 3.34 -1.79
N CYS A 193 10.51 2.86 -0.66
CA CYS A 193 10.46 1.43 -0.34
C CYS A 193 9.23 0.75 -0.92
N VAL A 194 8.12 1.49 -1.03
CA VAL A 194 6.87 1.01 -1.62
C VAL A 194 6.26 2.11 -2.46
N SER A 195 6.01 1.80 -3.74
CA SER A 195 5.20 2.63 -4.64
C SER A 195 3.77 2.10 -4.63
N ILE A 196 2.79 2.98 -4.45
CA ILE A 196 1.37 2.64 -4.39
C ILE A 196 0.65 3.39 -5.50
N GLU A 197 0.04 2.63 -6.41
CA GLU A 197 -0.95 3.11 -7.38
C GLU A 197 -2.33 2.77 -6.80
N THR A 198 -3.19 3.77 -6.67
CA THR A 198 -4.60 3.60 -6.31
C THR A 198 -5.39 3.49 -7.60
N LYS A 199 -6.28 2.49 -7.67
CA LYS A 199 -7.22 2.34 -8.78
C LYS A 199 -8.62 2.33 -8.24
N THR A 200 -9.54 2.87 -9.02
CA THR A 200 -10.94 2.53 -8.84
C THR A 200 -11.12 1.03 -9.08
N PRO A 201 -12.04 0.35 -8.40
CA PRO A 201 -11.93 -1.11 -8.33
C PRO A 201 -12.45 -1.83 -9.58
N ASP A 202 -13.04 -1.08 -10.51
CA ASP A 202 -13.29 -1.51 -11.88
C ASP A 202 -12.05 -1.46 -12.80
N GLY A 203 -10.92 -0.95 -12.30
CA GLY A 203 -9.63 -0.92 -13.00
C GLY A 203 -9.63 -0.09 -14.29
N LYS A 204 -10.71 0.62 -14.59
CA LYS A 204 -10.85 1.52 -15.72
C LYS A 204 -10.41 2.91 -15.30
N GLU A 205 -9.46 3.47 -16.05
CA GLU A 205 -9.24 4.91 -16.08
C GLU A 205 -10.56 5.57 -16.51
N SER A 206 -11.11 6.37 -15.61
CA SER A 206 -12.46 6.97 -15.63
C SER A 206 -13.64 6.04 -15.29
N THR A 207 -14.42 6.53 -14.34
CA THR A 207 -15.66 6.00 -13.72
C THR A 207 -15.46 4.96 -12.60
N ALA A 208 -15.57 5.44 -11.36
CA ALA A 208 -15.55 4.66 -10.13
C ALA A 208 -16.93 4.05 -9.87
N PRO A 209 -17.01 2.71 -9.92
CA PRO A 209 -17.56 1.99 -8.78
C PRO A 209 -16.62 0.88 -8.30
N CYS A 210 -16.70 0.58 -7.01
CA CYS A 210 -16.05 -0.57 -6.39
C CYS A 210 -17.08 -1.68 -6.15
N PRO A 211 -16.78 -2.97 -6.40
CA PRO A 211 -17.74 -4.03 -6.22
C PRO A 211 -18.10 -4.15 -4.74
N ALA A 212 -19.40 -4.10 -4.48
CA ALA A 212 -19.97 -4.62 -3.25
C ALA A 212 -19.46 -6.07 -3.06
N LEU A 213 -19.05 -6.38 -1.83
CA LEU A 213 -18.86 -7.76 -1.38
C LEU A 213 -20.02 -8.60 -1.92
N PRO A 214 -19.78 -9.79 -2.50
CA PRO A 214 -20.87 -10.66 -2.88
C PRO A 214 -21.65 -10.98 -1.60
N LEU A 215 -22.85 -10.40 -1.49
CA LEU A 215 -23.89 -10.97 -0.65
C LEU A 215 -24.10 -12.37 -1.21
N SER A 216 -23.55 -13.37 -0.52
CA SER A 216 -23.87 -14.76 -0.75
C SER A 216 -25.35 -14.93 -0.43
N ASN A 217 -26.19 -14.74 -1.45
CA ASN A 217 -27.50 -15.37 -1.51
C ASN A 217 -27.24 -16.87 -1.61
N ASN A 218 -27.38 -17.56 -0.48
CA ASN A 218 -27.81 -18.94 -0.45
C ASN A 218 -28.43 -19.26 0.91
N ALA A 219 -29.76 -19.43 0.86
CA ALA A 219 -30.61 -20.31 1.66
C ALA A 219 -30.65 -20.15 3.19
N PHE A 220 -31.83 -19.70 3.66
CA PHE A 220 -32.50 -19.93 4.95
C PHE A 220 -31.70 -19.72 6.25
#